data_AF-A0A961V093-F1
#
_entry.id   AF-A0A961V093-F1
#
_cell.length_a   1.000
_cell.length_b   1.000
_cell.length_c   1.000
_cell.angle_alpha   90.00
_cell.angle_beta   90.00
_cell.angle_gamma   90.00
#
_symmetry.space_group_name_H-M   'P 1'
#
loop_
_entity.id
_entity.type
_entity.pdbx_description
1 polymer ?
#
loop_
_entity_poly.entity_id
_entity_poly.type
_entity_poly.pdbx_seq_one_letter_code
_entity_poly.pdbx_strand_id
1 'polypeptide(L)'
;MFKGSITALVTPVRDGSFDEEAFRSFVNWQIDEGIHGLVPVGTTGESPTLTHAEHKRVVEVCVEEAAGRVPVIAGAGSNNTAEAIELAEHAEKAGADAVLVVTPYYNKPSQEGLYQHYKAINDAIGIPIIIYNIPPR
;
A
#
# COMPACT_ATOMS: atom_id res chain seq x y z
N MET A 1 0.07 -5.34 16.26
CA MET A 1 1.01 -6.14 15.45
C MET A 1 0.20 -7.02 14.53
N PHE A 2 0.41 -6.91 13.22
CA PHE A 2 -0.33 -7.64 12.17
C PHE A 2 0.07 -9.12 12.17
N LYS A 3 -0.90 -10.04 11.96
CA LYS A 3 -0.69 -11.49 12.03
C LYS A 3 -1.66 -12.22 11.09
N GLY A 4 -1.26 -13.41 10.64
CA GLY A 4 -2.08 -14.28 9.81
C GLY A 4 -1.76 -14.15 8.32
N SER A 5 -2.69 -14.59 7.48
CA SER A 5 -2.60 -14.44 6.03
C SER A 5 -3.05 -13.04 5.62
N ILE A 6 -2.15 -12.28 4.99
CA ILE A 6 -2.40 -10.91 4.54
C ILE A 6 -2.15 -10.87 3.03
N THR A 7 -3.20 -10.69 2.25
CA THR A 7 -3.11 -10.80 0.78
C THR A 7 -2.55 -9.52 0.19
N ALA A 8 -1.46 -9.64 -0.59
CA ALA A 8 -1.08 -8.62 -1.55
C ALA A 8 -2.07 -8.64 -2.72
N LEU A 9 -2.98 -7.68 -2.74
CA LEU A 9 -4.09 -7.64 -3.68
C LEU A 9 -3.59 -7.27 -5.09
N VAL A 10 -4.21 -7.89 -6.09
CA VAL A 10 -4.16 -7.40 -7.48
C VAL A 10 -5.08 -6.18 -7.62
N THR A 11 -4.83 -5.35 -8.63
CA THR A 11 -5.69 -4.21 -8.98
C THR A 11 -6.42 -4.54 -10.29
N PRO A 12 -7.70 -4.93 -10.26
CA PRO A 12 -8.49 -5.18 -11.47
C PRO A 12 -8.53 -3.94 -12.36
N VAL A 13 -8.35 -4.15 -13.67
CA VAL A 13 -8.37 -3.11 -14.70
C VAL A 13 -9.36 -3.53 -15.78
N ARG A 14 -10.23 -2.60 -16.18
CA ARG A 14 -11.18 -2.75 -17.29
C ARG A 14 -11.04 -1.53 -18.20
N ASP A 15 -10.87 -1.81 -19.50
CA ASP A 15 -10.68 -0.80 -20.54
C ASP A 15 -9.53 0.20 -20.25
N GLY A 16 -8.46 -0.29 -19.59
CA GLY A 16 -7.26 0.49 -19.29
C GLY A 16 -7.37 1.39 -18.06
N SER A 17 -8.45 1.28 -17.28
CA SER A 17 -8.64 2.01 -16.02
C SER A 17 -8.99 1.08 -14.87
N PHE A 18 -8.74 1.53 -13.64
CA PHE A 18 -9.14 0.83 -12.42
C PHE A 18 -10.61 0.42 -12.44
N ASP A 19 -10.85 -0.89 -12.28
CA ASP A 19 -12.19 -1.47 -12.19
C ASP A 19 -12.65 -1.55 -10.72
N GLU A 20 -13.28 -0.47 -10.26
CA GLU A 20 -13.70 -0.32 -8.86
C GLU A 20 -14.73 -1.38 -8.43
N GLU A 21 -15.70 -1.71 -9.28
CA GLU A 21 -16.75 -2.68 -8.96
C GLU A 21 -16.18 -4.10 -8.76
N ALA A 22 -15.29 -4.51 -9.68
CA ALA A 22 -14.60 -5.80 -9.57
C ALA A 22 -13.69 -5.83 -8.33
N PHE A 23 -12.99 -4.73 -8.03
CA PHE A 23 -12.12 -4.65 -6.87
C PHE A 23 -12.88 -4.72 -5.54
N ARG A 24 -14.01 -4.00 -5.40
CA ARG A 24 -14.88 -4.09 -4.20
C ARG A 24 -15.40 -5.52 -3.99
N SER A 25 -15.86 -6.15 -5.06
CA SER A 25 -16.33 -7.54 -5.03
C SER A 25 -15.22 -8.49 -4.59
N PHE A 26 -14.00 -8.28 -5.11
CA PHE A 26 -12.82 -9.08 -4.75
C PHE A 26 -12.38 -8.87 -3.29
N VAL A 27 -12.38 -7.63 -2.80
CA VAL A 27 -12.07 -7.32 -1.39
C VAL A 27 -13.07 -7.99 -0.46
N ASN A 28 -14.37 -7.88 -0.74
CA ASN A 28 -15.40 -8.55 0.06
C ASN A 28 -15.19 -10.06 0.08
N TRP A 29 -14.97 -10.67 -1.09
CA TRP A 29 -14.74 -12.11 -1.16
C TRP A 29 -13.51 -12.55 -0.36
N GLN A 30 -12.39 -11.81 -0.43
CA GLN A 30 -11.20 -12.11 0.39
C GLN A 30 -11.50 -12.12 1.89
N ILE A 31 -12.30 -11.15 2.35
CA ILE A 31 -12.72 -11.04 3.76
C ILE A 31 -13.64 -12.20 4.14
N ASP A 32 -14.64 -12.51 3.31
CA ASP A 32 -15.61 -13.58 3.56
C ASP A 32 -14.95 -14.97 3.59
N GLU A 33 -13.87 -15.17 2.82
CA GLU A 33 -13.06 -16.39 2.83
C GLU A 33 -12.01 -16.43 3.98
N GLY A 34 -12.01 -15.43 4.86
CA GLY A 34 -11.24 -15.46 6.11
C GLY A 34 -9.80 -14.96 6.00
N ILE A 35 -9.50 -14.03 5.08
CA ILE A 35 -8.21 -13.33 5.11
C ILE A 35 -8.06 -12.52 6.41
N HIS A 36 -6.82 -12.31 6.87
CA HIS A 36 -6.52 -11.60 8.11
C HIS A 36 -6.08 -10.14 7.89
N GLY A 37 -5.95 -9.72 6.63
CA GLY A 37 -5.55 -8.37 6.26
C GLY A 37 -5.37 -8.22 4.76
N LEU A 38 -5.32 -6.97 4.31
CA LEU A 38 -5.29 -6.60 2.89
C LEU A 38 -4.13 -5.66 2.63
N VAL A 39 -3.39 -5.89 1.55
CA VAL A 39 -2.34 -4.98 1.08
C VAL A 39 -2.70 -4.53 -0.34
N PRO A 40 -3.42 -3.41 -0.51
CA PRO A 40 -3.63 -2.81 -1.83
C PRO A 40 -2.35 -2.13 -2.32
N VAL A 41 -2.26 -1.91 -3.64
CA VAL A 41 -1.22 -1.09 -4.30
C VAL A 41 0.23 -1.43 -3.91
N GLY A 42 0.51 -2.70 -3.64
CA GLY A 42 1.87 -3.24 -3.66
C GLY A 42 2.35 -3.53 -5.09
N THR A 43 3.47 -4.22 -5.25
CA THR A 43 3.94 -4.66 -6.57
C THR A 43 2.95 -5.60 -7.27
N THR A 44 2.29 -6.48 -6.51
CA THR A 44 1.21 -7.36 -7.03
C THR A 44 0.00 -6.57 -7.52
N GLY A 45 -0.28 -5.41 -6.91
CA GLY A 45 -1.31 -4.48 -7.32
C GLY A 45 -0.84 -3.48 -8.38
N GLU A 46 0.30 -3.73 -9.01
CA GLU A 46 0.84 -2.96 -10.14
C GLU A 46 1.06 -1.47 -9.83
N SER A 47 1.47 -1.15 -8.61
CA SER A 47 1.75 0.25 -8.21
C SER A 47 2.65 1.06 -9.16
N PRO A 48 3.63 0.50 -9.89
CA PRO A 48 4.44 1.28 -10.83
C PRO A 48 3.69 1.78 -12.08
N THR A 49 2.52 1.23 -12.39
CA THR A 49 1.75 1.57 -13.61
C THR A 49 0.45 2.30 -13.33
N LEU A 50 0.07 2.45 -12.06
CA LEU A 50 -1.06 3.28 -11.66
C LEU A 50 -0.66 4.75 -11.68
N THR A 51 -1.59 5.61 -12.12
CA THR A 51 -1.45 7.05 -11.84
C THR A 51 -1.57 7.31 -10.34
N HIS A 52 -1.04 8.45 -9.85
CA HIS A 52 -1.24 8.82 -8.44
C HIS A 52 -2.71 8.91 -8.04
N ALA A 53 -3.58 9.31 -8.96
CA ALA A 53 -5.03 9.36 -8.72
C ALA A 53 -5.62 7.95 -8.54
N GLU A 54 -5.27 7.00 -9.42
CA GLU A 54 -5.72 5.62 -9.29
C GLU A 54 -5.14 4.95 -8.05
N HIS A 55 -3.85 5.12 -7.77
CA HIS A 55 -3.22 4.59 -6.55
C HIS A 55 -3.98 5.03 -5.29
N LYS A 56 -4.24 6.33 -5.17
CA LYS A 56 -5.00 6.92 -4.06
C LYS A 56 -6.42 6.35 -4.02
N ARG A 57 -7.10 6.26 -5.16
CA ARG A 57 -8.46 5.73 -5.24
C ARG A 57 -8.56 4.25 -4.84
N VAL A 58 -7.62 3.42 -5.26
CA VAL A 58 -7.59 1.98 -4.89
C VAL A 58 -7.43 1.82 -3.38
N VAL A 59 -6.58 2.64 -2.73
CA VAL A 59 -6.44 2.65 -1.27
C VAL A 59 -7.75 3.04 -0.59
N GLU A 60 -8.36 4.15 -1.01
CA GLU A 60 -9.65 4.63 -0.48
C GLU A 60 -10.73 3.55 -0.59
N VAL A 61 -10.89 2.95 -1.78
CA VAL A 61 -11.87 1.89 -2.01
C VAL A 61 -11.58 0.67 -1.15
N CYS A 62 -10.31 0.27 -0.99
CA CYS A 62 -9.95 -0.87 -0.15
C CYS A 62 -10.31 -0.62 1.32
N VAL A 63 -10.07 0.59 1.84
CA VAL A 63 -10.40 0.96 3.22
C VAL A 63 -11.91 1.05 3.41
N GLU A 64 -12.61 1.74 2.51
CA GLU A 64 -14.07 1.85 2.49
C GLU A 64 -14.73 0.46 2.49
N GLU A 65 -14.26 -0.42 1.59
CA GLU A 65 -14.82 -1.76 1.48
C GLU A 65 -14.44 -2.63 2.68
N ALA A 66 -13.21 -2.58 3.17
CA ALA A 66 -12.83 -3.36 4.36
C ALA A 66 -13.68 -2.99 5.59
N ALA A 67 -14.06 -1.71 5.73
CA ALA A 67 -14.95 -1.21 6.79
C ALA A 67 -14.53 -1.66 8.20
N GLY A 68 -13.22 -1.76 8.45
CA GLY A 68 -12.64 -2.19 9.73
C GLY A 68 -12.78 -3.69 10.05
N ARG A 69 -13.26 -4.52 9.13
CA ARG A 69 -13.39 -5.99 9.32
C ARG A 69 -12.02 -6.68 9.42
N VAL A 70 -11.05 -6.20 8.65
CA VAL A 70 -9.66 -6.64 8.65
C VAL A 70 -8.75 -5.43 8.43
N PRO A 71 -7.49 -5.44 8.90
CA PRO A 71 -6.58 -4.33 8.70
C PRO A 71 -6.21 -4.14 7.22
N VAL A 72 -6.10 -2.89 6.80
CA VAL A 72 -5.61 -2.47 5.48
C VAL A 72 -4.22 -1.87 5.62
N ILE A 73 -3.25 -2.44 4.90
CA ILE A 73 -1.85 -2.03 4.88
C ILE A 73 -1.55 -1.48 3.47
N ALA A 74 -1.66 -0.16 3.29
CA ALA A 74 -1.52 0.45 1.98
C ALA A 74 -0.07 0.43 1.48
N GLY A 75 0.17 0.06 0.23
CA GLY A 75 1.47 0.34 -0.42
C GLY A 75 1.73 1.86 -0.45
N ALA A 76 2.87 2.28 0.07
CA ALA A 76 3.30 3.69 0.06
C ALA A 76 4.82 3.83 -0.16
N GLY A 77 5.40 2.87 -0.89
CA GLY A 77 6.83 2.86 -1.16
C GLY A 77 7.19 3.57 -2.46
N SER A 78 8.27 4.34 -2.43
CA SER A 78 8.89 4.96 -3.61
C SER A 78 10.40 5.04 -3.43
N ASN A 79 11.15 5.14 -4.54
CA ASN A 79 12.56 5.48 -4.48
C ASN A 79 12.83 6.98 -4.24
N ASN A 80 11.77 7.79 -4.22
CA ASN A 80 11.78 9.20 -3.85
C ASN A 80 11.10 9.38 -2.48
N THR A 81 11.85 9.88 -1.50
CA THR A 81 11.35 10.09 -0.13
C THR A 81 10.14 11.03 -0.07
N ALA A 82 10.12 12.10 -0.87
CA ALA A 82 9.01 13.05 -0.85
C ALA A 82 7.71 12.41 -1.37
N GLU A 83 7.81 11.58 -2.40
CA GLU A 83 6.65 10.84 -2.93
C GLU A 83 6.16 9.78 -1.93
N ALA A 84 7.08 9.04 -1.30
CA ALA A 84 6.70 8.06 -0.28
C ALA A 84 5.96 8.72 0.91
N ILE A 85 6.38 9.92 1.32
CA ILE A 85 5.67 10.72 2.33
C ILE A 85 4.26 11.07 1.84
N GLU A 86 4.11 11.60 0.63
CA GLU A 86 2.79 11.98 0.10
C GLU A 86 1.83 10.79 0.03
N LEU A 87 2.31 9.63 -0.40
CA LEU A 87 1.50 8.40 -0.47
C LEU A 87 1.14 7.90 0.93
N ALA A 88 2.05 8.00 1.89
CA ALA A 88 1.81 7.55 3.26
C ALA A 88 0.83 8.48 4.01
N GLU A 89 0.97 9.79 3.87
CA GLU A 89 0.03 10.78 4.42
C GLU A 89 -1.38 10.59 3.83
N HIS A 90 -1.47 10.32 2.52
CA HIS A 90 -2.75 10.00 1.90
C HIS A 90 -3.35 8.71 2.47
N ALA A 91 -2.57 7.65 2.58
CA ALA A 91 -3.03 6.37 3.14
C ALA A 91 -3.55 6.52 4.57
N GLU A 92 -2.84 7.27 5.43
CA GLU A 92 -3.30 7.61 6.77
C GLU A 92 -4.62 8.37 6.75
N LYS A 93 -4.71 9.43 5.92
CA LYS A 93 -5.93 10.22 5.79
C LYS A 93 -7.12 9.40 5.27
N ALA A 94 -6.87 8.42 4.40
CA ALA A 94 -7.87 7.50 3.89
C ALA A 94 -8.34 6.48 4.94
N GLY A 95 -7.59 6.32 6.04
CA GLY A 95 -7.93 5.41 7.14
C GLY A 95 -7.24 4.04 7.08
N ALA A 96 -6.13 3.91 6.36
CA ALA A 96 -5.33 2.68 6.40
C ALA A 96 -4.74 2.45 7.80
N ASP A 97 -4.62 1.18 8.21
CA ASP A 97 -4.11 0.79 9.53
C ASP A 97 -2.58 0.79 9.61
N ALA A 98 -1.91 0.74 8.45
CA ALA A 98 -0.47 0.84 8.30
C ALA A 98 -0.09 1.09 6.84
N VAL A 99 1.19 1.33 6.60
CA VAL A 99 1.78 1.39 5.25
C VAL A 99 2.85 0.32 5.04
N LEU A 100 2.93 -0.21 3.82
CA LEU A 100 4.01 -1.05 3.33
C LEU A 100 4.96 -0.20 2.48
N VAL A 101 6.20 -0.03 2.93
CA VAL A 101 7.19 0.84 2.28
C VAL A 101 8.36 0.01 1.79
N VAL A 102 8.49 -0.13 0.47
CA VAL A 102 9.62 -0.82 -0.16
C VAL A 102 10.91 -0.01 -0.05
N THR A 103 12.04 -0.69 0.11
CA THR A 103 13.36 -0.07 -0.01
C THR A 103 13.49 0.66 -1.36
N PRO A 104 13.97 1.92 -1.38
CA PRO A 104 14.23 2.65 -2.62
C PRO A 104 14.95 1.83 -3.68
N TYR A 105 14.26 1.58 -4.78
CA TYR A 105 14.73 0.82 -5.92
C TYR A 105 15.43 1.72 -6.94
N TYR A 106 16.23 1.14 -7.83
CA TYR A 106 16.99 1.80 -8.89
C TYR A 106 18.14 2.73 -8.44
N ASN A 107 17.88 3.71 -7.56
CA ASN A 107 18.86 4.73 -7.15
C ASN A 107 19.88 4.26 -6.08
N LYS A 108 19.66 3.08 -5.47
CA LYS A 108 20.62 2.36 -4.60
C LYS A 108 21.23 3.25 -3.49
N PRO A 109 20.42 3.80 -2.57
CA PRO A 109 20.94 4.59 -1.46
C PRO A 109 21.85 3.76 -0.54
N SER A 110 22.68 4.46 0.25
CA SER A 110 23.44 3.82 1.34
C SER A 110 22.51 3.32 2.44
N GLN A 111 23.03 2.52 3.38
CA GLN A 111 22.26 2.10 4.56
C GLN A 111 21.79 3.29 5.41
N GLU A 112 22.61 4.34 5.52
CA GLU A 112 22.21 5.60 6.16
C GLU A 112 21.08 6.28 5.37
N GLY A 113 21.15 6.27 4.03
CA GLY A 113 20.08 6.79 3.19
C GLY A 113 18.76 6.04 3.37
N LEU A 114 18.80 4.71 3.51
CA LEU A 114 17.61 3.91 3.84
C LEU A 114 17.05 4.30 5.21
N TYR A 115 17.91 4.45 6.22
CA TYR A 115 17.48 4.87 7.55
C TYR A 115 16.78 6.24 7.51
N GLN A 116 17.40 7.24 6.89
CA GLN A 116 16.82 8.58 6.78
C GLN A 116 15.52 8.59 5.97
N HIS A 117 15.42 7.78 4.91
CA HIS A 117 14.19 7.61 4.14
C HIS A 117 13.04 7.11 5.01
N TYR A 118 13.22 6.01 5.75
CA TYR A 118 12.18 5.48 6.62
C TYR A 118 11.88 6.40 7.80
N LYS A 119 12.91 7.05 8.37
CA LYS A 119 12.74 8.01 9.45
C LYS A 119 11.86 9.18 9.01
N ALA A 120 12.11 9.75 7.83
CA ALA A 120 11.33 10.87 7.32
C ALA A 120 9.84 10.50 7.10
N ILE A 121 9.56 9.30 6.60
CA ILE A 121 8.18 8.80 6.45
C ILE A 121 7.54 8.60 7.83
N ASN A 122 8.26 7.98 8.77
CA ASN A 122 7.78 7.77 10.14
C ASN A 122 7.45 9.09 10.86
N ASP A 123 8.23 10.14 10.64
CA ASP A 123 8.00 11.45 11.26
C ASP A 123 6.81 12.20 10.65
N ALA A 124 6.35 11.81 9.45
CA ALA A 124 5.26 12.46 8.73
C ALA A 124 3.87 11.86 9.02
N ILE A 125 3.79 10.62 9.51
CA ILE A 125 2.52 9.90 9.72
C ILE A 125 2.40 9.34 11.15
N GLY A 126 1.17 9.09 11.60
CA GLY A 126 0.87 8.49 12.90
C GLY A 126 0.64 6.97 12.87
N ILE A 127 0.51 6.36 11.68
CA ILE A 127 0.25 4.92 11.51
C ILE A 127 1.54 4.09 11.34
N PRO A 128 1.55 2.80 11.74
CA PRO A 128 2.73 1.94 11.63
C PRO A 128 3.27 1.77 10.20
N ILE A 129 4.59 1.60 10.11
CA ILE A 129 5.30 1.28 8.85
C ILE A 129 5.79 -0.17 8.88
N ILE A 130 5.57 -0.90 7.78
CA ILE A 130 6.21 -2.18 7.48
C ILE A 130 7.25 -1.95 6.40
N ILE A 131 8.52 -2.18 6.76
CA ILE A 131 9.64 -2.11 5.81
C ILE A 131 9.60 -3.35 4.90
N TYR A 132 9.57 -3.13 3.59
CA TYR A 132 9.63 -4.18 2.59
C TYR A 132 11.01 -4.25 1.93
N ASN A 133 11.81 -5.22 2.38
CA ASN A 133 13.15 -5.49 1.86
C ASN A 133 13.11 -6.65 0.84
N ILE A 134 13.29 -6.34 -0.45
CA ILE A 134 13.27 -7.33 -1.55
C ILE A 134 14.42 -7.08 -2.55
N PRO A 135 15.67 -7.39 -2.19
CA PRO A 135 16.84 -7.09 -3.02
C PRO A 135 16.82 -7.56 -4.49
N PRO A 136 16.12 -8.65 -4.88
CA PRO A 136 16.03 -9.07 -6.29
C PRO A 136 15.25 -8.14 -7.23
N ARG A 137 14.54 -7.12 -6.73
CA ARG A 137 13.76 -6.15 -7.51
C ARG A 137 14.31 -4.74 -7.30
#